data_AF-A0A945SVP4-F1
#
_entry.id   AF-A0A945SVP4-F1
#
_cell.length_a   1.000
_cell.length_b   1.000
_cell.length_c   1.000
_cell.angle_alpha   90.00
_cell.angle_beta   90.00
_cell.angle_gamma   90.00
#
_symmetry.space_group_name_H-M   'P 1'
#
loop_
_entity.id
_entity.type
_entity.pdbx_description
1 polymer ?
#
loop_
_entity_poly.entity_id
_entity_poly.type
_entity_poly.pdbx_seq_one_letter_code
_entity_poly.pdbx_strand_id
1 'polypeptide(L)'
;MVDIEPLLRDLVVANRILANENVVDAYGHVSVRNPNNPDRYYLSCSRSPELVQRSDIMEFELDGTPVDGDSRNPYLERFIHGATYELNPDVNAVVHSHAEEVLPFTITSQPLLPVIHSAGLM
;
A
#
# COMPACT_ATOMS: atom_id res chain seq x y z
N MET A 1 15.68 17.10 -5.29
CA MET A 1 14.38 16.77 -4.68
C MET A 1 13.42 16.54 -5.84
N VAL A 2 12.86 15.35 -5.94
CA VAL A 2 11.86 14.98 -6.95
C VAL A 2 10.53 15.64 -6.56
N ASP A 3 9.79 16.13 -7.55
CA ASP A 3 8.41 16.58 -7.34
C ASP A 3 7.53 15.38 -6.97
N ILE A 4 6.95 15.43 -5.78
CA ILE A 4 6.16 14.33 -5.19
C ILE A 4 4.69 14.39 -5.59
N GLU A 5 4.19 15.50 -6.14
CA GLU A 5 2.76 15.62 -6.45
C GLU A 5 2.25 14.61 -7.49
N PRO A 6 2.99 14.30 -8.58
CA PRO A 6 2.60 13.23 -9.50
C PRO A 6 2.51 11.87 -8.82
N LEU A 7 3.44 11.56 -7.90
CA LEU A 7 3.45 10.30 -7.16
C LEU A 7 2.23 10.17 -6.25
N LEU A 8 1.86 11.26 -5.55
CA LEU A 8 0.70 11.27 -4.67
C LEU A 8 -0.62 11.20 -5.45
N ARG A 9 -0.68 11.82 -6.64
CA ARG A 9 -1.79 11.63 -7.56
C ARG A 9 -1.90 10.16 -7.99
N ASP A 10 -0.79 9.54 -8.36
CA ASP A 10 -0.78 8.14 -8.81
C ASP A 10 -1.16 7.19 -7.66
N LEU A 11 -0.79 7.49 -6.41
CA LEU A 11 -1.23 6.74 -5.23
C LEU A 11 -2.76 6.79 -5.03
N VAL A 12 -3.37 7.97 -5.22
CA VAL A 12 -4.84 8.12 -5.17
C VAL A 12 -5.50 7.31 -6.30
N VAL A 13 -4.93 7.37 -7.51
CA VAL A 13 -5.41 6.59 -8.65
C VAL A 13 -5.29 5.09 -8.40
N ALA A 14 -4.17 4.63 -7.83
CA ALA A 14 -3.92 3.23 -7.50
C ALA A 14 -4.97 2.69 -6.52
N ASN A 15 -5.30 3.43 -5.45
CA ASN A 15 -6.38 3.03 -4.51
C ASN A 15 -7.70 2.79 -5.24
N ARG A 16 -8.08 3.70 -6.16
CA ARG A 16 -9.35 3.61 -6.89
C ARG A 16 -9.36 2.52 -7.95
N ILE A 17 -8.24 2.31 -8.66
CA ILE A 17 -8.11 1.21 -9.63
C ILE A 17 -8.20 -0.12 -8.91
N LEU A 18 -7.42 -0.31 -7.84
CA LEU A 18 -7.41 -1.58 -7.09
C LEU A 18 -8.79 -1.91 -6.53
N ALA A 19 -9.55 -0.91 -6.05
CA ALA A 19 -10.92 -1.09 -5.60
C ALA A 19 -11.87 -1.46 -6.75
N ASN A 20 -11.79 -0.73 -7.88
CA ASN A 20 -12.64 -0.95 -9.05
C ASN A 20 -12.42 -2.35 -9.66
N GLU A 21 -11.18 -2.82 -9.69
CA GLU A 21 -10.80 -4.14 -10.20
C GLU A 21 -10.98 -5.26 -9.16
N ASN A 22 -11.56 -4.97 -7.98
CA ASN A 22 -11.76 -5.91 -6.87
C ASN A 22 -10.46 -6.60 -6.38
N VAL A 23 -9.32 -5.93 -6.55
CA VAL A 23 -8.04 -6.39 -6.00
C VAL A 23 -7.95 -6.08 -4.51
N VAL A 24 -8.54 -4.96 -4.07
CA VAL A 24 -8.71 -4.63 -2.65
C VAL A 24 -10.19 -4.47 -2.33
N ASP A 25 -10.57 -4.86 -1.12
CA ASP A 25 -11.89 -4.63 -0.55
C ASP A 25 -11.97 -3.26 0.16
N ALA A 26 -12.99 -3.05 0.98
CA ALA A 26 -13.16 -1.83 1.77
C ALA A 26 -12.06 -1.61 2.84
N TYR A 27 -11.24 -2.62 3.12
CA TYR A 27 -10.23 -2.65 4.18
C TYR A 27 -8.79 -2.76 3.66
N GLY A 28 -8.59 -3.10 2.39
CA GLY A 28 -7.26 -3.13 1.77
C GLY A 28 -6.68 -1.73 1.58
N HIS A 29 -5.37 -1.66 1.31
CA HIS A 29 -4.66 -0.38 1.21
C HIS A 29 -3.36 -0.51 0.43
N VAL A 30 -2.94 0.60 -0.16
CA VAL A 30 -1.67 0.72 -0.91
C VAL A 30 -0.87 1.91 -0.41
N SER A 31 0.44 1.71 -0.28
CA SER A 31 1.41 2.74 0.07
C SER A 31 2.53 2.86 -0.96
N VAL A 32 3.25 3.97 -0.92
CA VAL A 32 4.45 4.19 -1.75
C VAL A 32 5.56 4.82 -0.91
N ARG A 33 6.81 4.39 -1.09
CA ARG A 33 7.97 4.96 -0.41
C ARG A 33 8.19 6.41 -0.85
N ASN A 34 8.61 7.27 0.08
CA ASN A 34 8.97 8.64 -0.25
C ASN A 34 10.31 8.65 -1.03
N PRO A 35 10.35 9.12 -2.29
CA PRO A 35 11.56 9.08 -3.13
C PRO A 35 12.62 10.10 -2.68
N ASN A 36 12.25 11.08 -1.85
CA ASN A 36 13.16 12.08 -1.30
C ASN A 36 13.69 11.71 0.09
N ASN A 37 13.00 10.80 0.80
CA ASN A 37 13.43 10.28 2.09
C ASN A 37 13.00 8.79 2.20
N PRO A 38 13.91 7.83 1.99
CA PRO A 38 13.57 6.42 1.97
C PRO A 38 13.11 5.89 3.34
N ASP A 39 13.36 6.61 4.43
CA ASP A 39 12.88 6.27 5.78
C ASP A 39 11.42 6.70 6.03
N ARG A 40 10.72 7.13 4.97
CA ARG A 40 9.32 7.55 5.01
C ARG A 40 8.51 6.95 3.88
N TYR A 41 7.20 6.89 4.07
CA TYR A 41 6.26 6.45 3.06
C TYR A 41 4.93 7.19 3.15
N TYR A 42 4.19 7.17 2.04
CA TYR A 42 2.87 7.75 1.91
C TYR A 42 1.80 6.67 1.89
N LEU A 43 0.73 6.90 2.64
CA LEU A 43 -0.43 6.00 2.78
C LEU A 43 -1.66 6.85 3.11
N SER A 44 -2.86 6.44 2.71
CA SER A 44 -4.09 7.15 3.09
C SER A 44 -4.34 7.08 4.60
N CYS A 45 -5.09 8.04 5.14
CA CYS A 45 -5.80 7.88 6.40
C CYS A 45 -6.84 6.75 6.29
N SER A 46 -7.39 6.33 7.43
CA SER A 46 -8.40 5.27 7.52
C SER A 46 -9.66 5.63 6.72
N ARG A 47 -9.75 5.06 5.53
CA ARG A 47 -10.76 5.36 4.52
C ARG A 47 -10.88 4.20 3.53
N SER A 48 -12.06 3.95 2.98
CA SER A 48 -12.21 2.93 1.93
C SER A 48 -11.46 3.36 0.65
N PRO A 49 -10.70 2.45 -0.01
CA PRO A 49 -9.84 2.79 -1.16
C PRO A 49 -10.56 3.53 -2.30
N GLU A 50 -11.81 3.17 -2.59
CA GLU A 50 -12.63 3.82 -3.63
C GLU A 50 -12.87 5.32 -3.37
N LEU A 51 -12.83 5.72 -2.09
CA LEU A 51 -13.15 7.09 -1.66
C LEU A 51 -11.90 7.95 -1.46
N VAL A 52 -10.70 7.39 -1.56
CA VAL A 52 -9.44 8.09 -1.27
C VAL A 52 -9.27 9.31 -2.18
N GLN A 53 -8.83 10.40 -1.58
CA GLN A 53 -8.50 11.67 -2.24
C GLN A 53 -7.09 12.12 -1.85
N ARG A 54 -6.59 13.13 -2.58
CA ARG A 54 -5.26 13.69 -2.31
C ARG A 54 -5.10 14.22 -0.87
N SER A 55 -6.19 14.76 -0.31
CA SER A 55 -6.25 15.26 1.07
C SER A 55 -6.33 14.16 2.13
N ASP A 56 -6.45 12.89 1.74
CA ASP A 56 -6.44 11.75 2.67
C ASP A 56 -5.05 11.16 2.82
N ILE A 57 -4.12 11.46 1.89
CA ILE A 57 -2.75 10.96 1.95
C ILE A 57 -2.02 11.59 3.14
N MET A 58 -1.41 10.72 3.92
CA MET A 58 -0.56 11.00 5.08
C MET A 58 0.86 10.52 4.78
N GLU A 59 1.83 11.07 5.51
CA GLU A 59 3.22 10.60 5.50
C GLU A 59 3.55 9.96 6.84
N PHE A 60 4.29 8.86 6.81
CA PHE A 60 4.68 8.09 7.97
C PHE A 60 6.18 7.81 7.97
N GLU A 61 6.80 7.80 9.14
CA GLU A 61 8.12 7.19 9.36
C GLU A 61 8.01 5.65 9.23
N LEU A 62 9.13 4.94 9.06
CA LEU A 62 9.13 3.46 8.93
C LEU A 62 8.48 2.73 10.11
N ASP A 63 8.50 3.29 11.31
CA ASP A 63 7.83 2.72 12.48
C ASP A 63 6.30 2.93 12.47
N GLY A 64 5.75 3.60 11.45
CA GLY A 64 4.34 3.93 11.32
C GLY A 64 3.90 5.17 12.10
N THR A 65 4.82 5.95 12.66
CA THR A 65 4.48 7.23 13.30
C THR A 65 4.10 8.27 12.22
N PRO A 66 2.93 8.94 12.32
CA PRO A 66 2.59 10.03 11.41
C PRO A 66 3.60 11.17 11.51
N VAL A 67 4.04 11.67 10.36
CA VAL A 67 4.96 12.81 10.27
C VAL A 67 4.22 14.12 10.59
N ASP A 68 4.96 15.13 11.04
CA ASP A 68 4.47 16.49 11.34
C ASP A 68 3.28 16.56 12.33
N GLY A 69 3.11 15.52 13.17
CA GLY A 69 2.05 15.47 14.17
C GLY A 69 0.65 15.35 13.57
N ASP A 70 0.54 14.79 12.37
CA ASP A 70 -0.75 14.54 11.74
C ASP A 70 -1.66 13.69 12.65
N SER A 71 -2.85 14.22 12.92
CA SER A 71 -3.82 13.66 13.87
C SER A 71 -4.97 12.91 13.21
N ARG A 72 -4.97 12.80 11.88
CA ARG A 72 -5.95 11.99 11.15
C ARG A 72 -5.81 10.52 11.56
N ASN A 73 -6.93 9.82 11.67
CA ASN A 73 -6.94 8.41 12.05
C ASN A 73 -6.22 7.58 10.96
N PRO A 74 -5.09 6.90 11.27
CA PRO A 74 -4.40 6.10 10.28
C PRO A 74 -5.00 4.69 10.20
N TYR A 75 -4.63 3.91 9.19
CA TYR A 75 -4.89 2.47 9.21
C TYR A 75 -4.16 1.81 10.38
N LEU A 76 -4.82 0.86 11.05
CA LEU A 76 -4.23 0.11 12.16
C LEU A 76 -3.05 -0.77 11.68
N GLU A 77 -3.12 -1.21 10.43
CA GLU A 77 -2.18 -2.15 9.80
C GLU A 77 -0.98 -1.47 9.13
N ARG A 78 -0.86 -0.13 9.22
CA ARG A 78 0.24 0.63 8.58
C ARG A 78 1.64 0.09 8.89
N PHE A 79 1.81 -0.53 10.07
CA PHE A 79 3.05 -1.17 10.48
C PHE A 79 3.51 -2.29 9.52
N ILE A 80 2.59 -2.94 8.80
CA ILE A 80 2.92 -3.90 7.74
C ILE A 80 3.73 -3.21 6.64
N HIS A 81 3.33 -2.01 6.21
CA HIS A 81 4.02 -1.24 5.17
C HIS A 81 5.37 -0.76 5.67
N GLY A 82 5.39 -0.16 6.86
CA GLY A 82 6.61 0.33 7.50
C GLY A 82 7.68 -0.75 7.63
N ALA A 83 7.32 -1.90 8.21
CA ALA A 83 8.22 -3.04 8.35
C ALA A 83 8.66 -3.63 6.99
N THR A 84 7.76 -3.67 6.01
CA THR A 84 8.12 -4.13 4.65
C THR A 84 9.18 -3.23 4.04
N TYR A 85 9.03 -1.91 4.18
CA TYR A 85 10.00 -0.94 3.68
C TYR A 85 11.32 -0.96 4.45
N GLU A 86 11.29 -1.15 5.77
CA GLU A 86 12.48 -1.27 6.60
C GLU A 86 13.32 -2.51 6.22
N LEU A 87 12.66 -3.65 6.02
CA LEU A 87 13.34 -4.91 5.69
C LEU A 87 13.78 -4.99 4.21
N ASN A 88 13.14 -4.24 3.32
CA ASN A 88 13.36 -4.35 1.88
C ASN A 88 13.60 -2.97 1.24
N PRO A 89 14.85 -2.46 1.24
CA PRO A 89 15.18 -1.14 0.69
C PRO A 89 14.79 -0.94 -0.79
N ASP A 90 14.79 -2.01 -1.58
CA ASP A 90 14.45 -1.97 -3.01
C ASP A 90 12.94 -1.89 -3.28
N VAL A 91 12.10 -2.16 -2.28
CA VAL A 91 10.64 -2.08 -2.40
C VAL A 91 10.20 -0.62 -2.35
N ASN A 92 9.43 -0.19 -3.35
CA ASN A 92 8.95 1.18 -3.49
C ASN A 92 7.44 1.34 -3.34
N ALA A 93 6.67 0.24 -3.39
CA ALA A 93 5.22 0.24 -3.17
C ALA A 93 4.80 -1.06 -2.48
N VAL A 94 3.78 -0.98 -1.63
CA VAL A 94 3.23 -2.13 -0.90
C VAL A 94 1.72 -2.10 -1.00
N VAL A 95 1.12 -3.22 -1.41
CA VAL A 95 -0.33 -3.43 -1.43
C VAL A 95 -0.67 -4.51 -0.41
N HIS A 96 -1.62 -4.22 0.46
CA HIS A 96 -2.27 -5.20 1.32
C HIS A 96 -3.70 -5.41 0.83
N SER A 97 -4.09 -6.69 0.67
CA SER A 97 -5.37 -7.05 0.07
C SER A 97 -5.95 -8.32 0.69
N HIS A 98 -7.26 -8.44 0.58
CA HIS A 98 -8.03 -9.63 0.93
C HIS A 98 -8.68 -10.27 -0.31
N ALA A 99 -7.97 -10.30 -1.44
CA ALA A 99 -8.48 -10.88 -2.69
C ALA A 99 -8.94 -12.33 -2.46
N GLU A 100 -10.23 -12.61 -2.69
CA GLU A 100 -10.87 -13.88 -2.34
C GLU A 100 -10.24 -15.08 -3.06
N GLU A 101 -9.70 -14.87 -4.26
CA GLU A 101 -9.03 -15.89 -5.04
C GLU A 101 -7.66 -16.29 -4.45
N VAL A 102 -7.05 -15.44 -3.63
CA VAL A 102 -5.71 -15.64 -3.04
C VAL A 102 -5.80 -16.11 -1.58
N LEU A 103 -6.83 -15.68 -0.83
CA LEU A 103 -7.00 -16.01 0.60
C LEU A 103 -6.90 -17.51 0.93
N PRO A 104 -7.44 -18.48 0.16
CA PRO A 104 -7.31 -19.90 0.48
C PRO A 104 -5.85 -20.38 0.58
N PHE A 105 -4.92 -19.75 -0.14
CA PHE A 105 -3.49 -20.09 -0.10
C PHE A 105 -2.80 -19.59 1.18
N THR A 106 -3.42 -18.69 1.95
CA THR A 106 -2.84 -18.16 3.21
C THR A 106 -3.26 -18.97 4.44
N ILE A 107 -4.31 -19.79 4.33
CA ILE A 107 -4.88 -20.59 5.42
C ILE A 107 -4.78 -22.11 5.19
N THR A 108 -4.13 -22.54 4.11
CA THR A 108 -3.90 -23.95 3.79
C THR A 108 -2.40 -24.22 3.55
N SER A 109 -2.01 -25.50 3.50
CA SER A 109 -0.65 -25.89 3.15
C SER A 109 -0.39 -25.96 1.64
N GLN A 110 -1.36 -25.58 0.81
CA GLN A 110 -1.24 -25.62 -0.64
C GLN A 110 -0.47 -24.37 -1.14
N PRO A 111 0.64 -24.52 -1.88
CA PRO A 111 1.35 -23.37 -2.44
C PRO A 111 0.59 -22.75 -3.63
N LEU A 112 0.71 -21.43 -3.80
CA LEU A 112 0.34 -20.74 -5.03
C LEU A 112 1.42 -20.99 -6.09
N LEU A 113 1.05 -21.57 -7.23
CA LEU A 113 1.98 -21.95 -8.29
C LEU A 113 1.79 -21.09 -9.56
N PRO A 114 2.87 -20.70 -10.25
CA PRO A 114 2.79 -19.97 -11.50
C PRO A 114 2.40 -20.92 -12.66
N VAL A 115 1.13 -20.91 -13.06
CA VAL A 115 0.59 -21.84 -14.08
C VAL A 115 0.24 -21.18 -15.42
N ILE A 116 0.41 -19.87 -15.54
CA ILE A 116 0.20 -19.09 -16.76
C ILE A 116 1.39 -18.18 -17.02
N HIS A 117 1.58 -17.78 -18.29
CA HIS A 117 2.72 -16.96 -18.71
C HIS A 117 2.85 -15.64 -17.94
N SER A 118 1.73 -15.00 -17.58
CA SER A 118 1.72 -13.72 -16.84
C SER A 118 2.15 -13.85 -15.36
N ALA A 119 2.14 -15.07 -14.81
CA ALA A 119 2.53 -15.35 -13.43
C ALA A 119 3.95 -15.91 -13.30
N GLY A 120 4.64 -16.17 -14.43
CA GLY A 120 6.04 -16.56 -14.41
C GLY A 120 6.93 -15.42 -13.95
N LEU A 121 7.87 -15.70 -13.05
CA LEU A 121 8.99 -14.81 -12.79
C LEU A 121 9.75 -14.62 -14.11
N MET A 122 9.82 -13.39 -14.60
CA MET A 122 10.73 -13.01 -15.68
C MET A 122 12.06 -12.56 -15.08
#